data_AF-A0A9D6P645-F1
#
_entry.id   AF-A0A9D6P645-F1
#
_cell.length_a   1.000
_cell.length_b   1.000
_cell.length_c   1.000
_cell.angle_alpha   90.00
_cell.angle_beta   90.00
_cell.angle_gamma   90.00
#
_symmetry.space_group_name_H-M   'P 1'
#
loop_
_entity.id
_entity.type
_entity.pdbx_description
1 polymer ?
#
loop_
_entity_poly.entity_id
_entity_poly.type
_entity_poly.pdbx_seq_one_letter_code
_entity_poly.pdbx_strand_id
1 'polypeptide(L)'
;MNIKRLKQKSELDVLVLDIEFLIISVVQGVALAALASFAVPIFAAFKIEYFPYIFSGFLFILLFWSGAIIHALSFIDWPLDLPHNFLYFLASFIEVVAFGQMSNPKMWFLMVTIFFMVAEILYFVDLGLIKKRQKAFDTTISKKLYKHIIERHLFEMKVLVPAGTLFNFIGLVLIVSYEQIFLTYNWHILLISLQLLFSLGLMFNSIWSFNSRSKLITANLSN
;
A
#
# COMPACT_ATOMS: atom_id res chain seq x y z
N MET A 1 -38.91 3.26 1.88
CA MET A 1 -37.74 4.14 1.68
C MET A 1 -37.88 4.83 0.32
N ASN A 2 -37.67 6.14 0.22
CA ASN A 2 -37.98 6.92 -0.99
C ASN A 2 -36.99 6.62 -2.13
N ILE A 3 -37.47 6.16 -3.29
CA ILE A 3 -36.66 5.79 -4.47
C ILE A 3 -35.68 6.91 -4.87
N LYS A 4 -36.08 8.18 -4.72
CA LYS A 4 -35.21 9.34 -4.99
C LYS A 4 -33.98 9.40 -4.09
N ARG A 5 -34.13 9.05 -2.80
CA ARG A 5 -33.01 9.01 -1.83
C ARG A 5 -32.05 7.85 -2.12
N LEU A 6 -32.57 6.70 -2.55
CA LEU A 6 -31.75 5.56 -2.95
C LEU A 6 -30.88 5.88 -4.16
N LYS A 7 -31.48 6.52 -5.18
CA LYS A 7 -30.76 6.97 -6.37
C LYS A 7 -29.68 8.00 -6.03
N GLN A 8 -30.02 9.01 -5.22
CA GLN A 8 -29.06 10.03 -4.79
C GLN A 8 -27.89 9.43 -3.98
N LYS A 9 -28.15 8.42 -3.14
CA LYS A 9 -27.07 7.71 -2.43
C LYS A 9 -26.13 6.99 -3.41
N SER A 10 -26.69 6.26 -4.38
CA SER A 10 -25.89 5.56 -5.41
C SER A 10 -25.02 6.53 -6.20
N GLU A 11 -25.55 7.69 -6.60
CA GLU A 11 -24.78 8.74 -7.29
C GLU A 11 -23.63 9.27 -6.42
N LEU A 12 -23.85 9.43 -5.11
CA LEU A 12 -22.79 9.83 -4.17
C LEU A 12 -21.75 8.72 -3.96
N ASP A 13 -22.15 7.45 -3.92
CA ASP A 13 -21.25 6.32 -3.78
C ASP A 13 -20.31 6.21 -4.99
N VAL A 14 -20.84 6.42 -6.21
CA VAL A 14 -20.04 6.51 -7.45
C VAL A 14 -19.09 7.71 -7.41
N LEU A 15 -19.58 8.89 -7.03
CA LEU A 15 -18.74 10.09 -6.92
C LEU A 15 -17.57 9.90 -5.94
N VAL A 16 -17.82 9.27 -4.79
CA VAL A 16 -16.77 8.97 -3.81
C VAL A 16 -15.75 8.02 -4.42
N LEU A 17 -16.18 6.95 -5.10
CA LEU A 17 -15.29 6.00 -5.76
C LEU A 17 -14.42 6.68 -6.83
N ASP A 18 -15.00 7.58 -7.64
CA ASP A 18 -14.28 8.35 -8.64
C ASP A 18 -13.21 9.25 -8.00
N ILE A 19 -13.55 9.90 -6.88
CA ILE A 19 -12.60 10.71 -6.10
C ILE A 19 -11.47 9.83 -5.56
N GLU A 20 -11.75 8.66 -5.00
CA GLU A 20 -10.71 7.73 -4.51
C GLU A 20 -9.74 7.32 -5.63
N PHE A 21 -10.27 6.92 -6.78
CA PHE A 21 -9.45 6.53 -7.92
C PHE A 21 -8.62 7.69 -8.48
N LEU A 22 -9.17 8.89 -8.48
CA LEU A 22 -8.43 10.08 -8.85
C LEU A 22 -7.28 10.33 -7.87
N ILE A 23 -7.55 10.33 -6.56
CA ILE A 23 -6.56 10.58 -5.52
C ILE A 23 -5.44 9.55 -5.60
N ILE A 24 -5.74 8.25 -5.58
CA ILE A 24 -4.70 7.21 -5.61
C ILE A 24 -3.85 7.28 -6.88
N SER A 25 -4.47 7.56 -8.03
CA SER A 25 -3.74 7.67 -9.31
C SER A 25 -2.83 8.90 -9.35
N VAL A 26 -3.29 10.04 -8.81
CA VAL A 26 -2.48 11.27 -8.75
C VAL A 26 -1.30 11.08 -7.81
N VAL A 27 -1.51 10.62 -6.58
CA VAL A 27 -0.42 10.49 -5.60
C VAL A 27 0.61 9.45 -6.04
N GLN A 28 0.17 8.31 -6.59
CA GLN A 28 1.09 7.28 -7.08
C GLN A 28 1.76 7.67 -8.41
N GLY A 29 1.10 8.46 -9.25
CA GLY A 29 1.74 9.06 -10.43
C GLY A 29 2.87 10.01 -10.06
N VAL A 30 2.69 10.84 -9.02
CA VAL A 30 3.75 11.71 -8.46
C VAL A 30 4.89 10.87 -7.89
N ALA A 31 4.58 9.82 -7.12
CA ALA A 31 5.58 8.91 -6.56
C ALA A 31 6.42 8.24 -7.66
N LEU A 32 5.79 7.79 -8.75
CA LEU A 32 6.47 7.20 -9.90
C LEU A 32 7.37 8.20 -10.63
N ALA A 33 6.89 9.42 -10.85
CA ALA A 33 7.68 10.49 -11.47
C ALA A 33 8.91 10.84 -10.62
N ALA A 34 8.75 10.89 -9.30
CA ALA A 34 9.85 11.12 -8.37
C ALA A 34 10.86 9.96 -8.39
N LEU A 35 10.39 8.70 -8.34
CA LEU A 35 11.25 7.52 -8.44
C LEU A 35 12.09 7.56 -9.71
N ALA A 36 11.46 7.82 -10.86
CA ALA A 36 12.17 7.95 -12.13
C ALA A 36 13.23 9.04 -12.07
N SER A 37 12.88 10.22 -11.55
CA SER A 37 13.79 11.37 -11.44
C SER A 37 15.01 11.07 -10.58
N PHE A 38 14.83 10.40 -9.44
CA PHE A 38 15.92 10.02 -8.54
C PHE A 38 16.73 8.82 -9.05
N ALA A 39 16.14 7.97 -9.89
CA ALA A 39 16.82 6.81 -10.48
C ALA A 39 17.77 7.17 -11.64
N VAL A 40 17.47 8.23 -12.40
CA VAL A 40 18.30 8.68 -13.55
C VAL A 40 19.81 8.75 -13.22
N PRO A 41 20.27 9.45 -12.17
CA PRO A 41 21.71 9.54 -11.88
C PRO A 41 22.32 8.18 -11.50
N ILE A 42 21.56 7.28 -10.88
CA ILE A 42 22.02 5.93 -10.54
C ILE A 42 22.23 5.10 -11.81
N PHE A 43 21.29 5.15 -12.75
CA PHE A 43 21.42 4.47 -14.05
C PHE A 43 22.56 5.06 -14.88
N ALA A 44 22.65 6.39 -14.98
CA ALA A 44 23.67 7.07 -15.77
C ALA A 44 25.09 6.78 -15.27
N ALA A 45 25.28 6.68 -13.96
CA ALA A 45 26.55 6.33 -13.34
C ALA A 45 26.78 4.81 -13.20
N PHE A 46 25.85 3.98 -13.68
CA PHE A 46 25.90 2.51 -13.61
C PHE A 46 26.17 1.96 -12.19
N LYS A 47 25.59 2.60 -11.16
CA LYS A 47 25.72 2.18 -9.76
C LYS A 47 24.77 1.03 -9.43
N ILE A 48 25.12 -0.16 -9.93
CA ILE A 48 24.28 -1.38 -9.88
C ILE A 48 23.91 -1.75 -8.44
N GLU A 49 24.76 -1.44 -7.46
CA GLU A 49 24.51 -1.70 -6.04
C GLU A 49 23.22 -1.04 -5.51
N TYR A 50 22.72 0.00 -6.19
CA TYR A 50 21.47 0.68 -5.83
C TYR A 50 20.25 0.25 -6.67
N PHE A 51 20.41 -0.60 -7.68
CA PHE A 51 19.28 -1.08 -8.48
C PHE A 51 18.19 -1.79 -7.65
N PRO A 52 18.53 -2.63 -6.65
CA PRO A 52 17.51 -3.23 -5.78
C PRO A 52 16.63 -2.20 -5.04
N TYR A 53 17.15 -1.00 -4.76
CA TYR A 53 16.38 0.08 -4.15
C TYR A 53 15.36 0.65 -5.13
N ILE A 54 15.74 0.86 -6.39
CA ILE A 54 14.85 1.32 -7.45
C ILE A 54 13.70 0.32 -7.64
N PHE A 55 14.02 -0.98 -7.77
CA PHE A 55 12.99 -2.01 -7.93
C PHE A 55 12.10 -2.14 -6.70
N SER A 56 12.66 -2.00 -5.50
CA SER A 56 11.86 -1.99 -4.27
C SER A 56 10.89 -0.81 -4.22
N GLY A 57 11.35 0.39 -4.58
CA GLY A 57 10.50 1.58 -4.67
C GLY A 57 9.38 1.42 -5.70
N PHE A 58 9.70 0.84 -6.86
CA PHE A 58 8.70 0.54 -7.88
C PHE A 58 7.64 -0.46 -7.39
N LEU A 59 8.05 -1.51 -6.66
CA LEU A 59 7.10 -2.45 -6.07
C LEU A 59 6.25 -1.80 -4.98
N PHE A 60 6.80 -0.89 -4.17
CA PHE A 60 6.02 -0.17 -3.16
C PHE A 60 4.91 0.67 -3.79
N ILE A 61 5.20 1.39 -4.87
CA ILE A 61 4.19 2.13 -5.65
C ILE A 61 3.06 1.19 -6.09
N LEU A 62 3.42 0.07 -6.72
CA LEU A 62 2.42 -0.88 -7.23
C LEU A 62 1.62 -1.57 -6.11
N LEU A 63 2.26 -1.89 -4.99
CA LEU A 63 1.61 -2.50 -3.82
C LEU A 63 0.63 -1.54 -3.18
N PHE A 64 1.04 -0.28 -2.99
CA PHE A 64 0.18 0.74 -2.40
C PHE A 64 -0.99 1.06 -3.32
N TRP A 65 -0.73 1.27 -4.62
CA TRP A 65 -1.76 1.50 -5.63
C TRP A 65 -2.77 0.36 -5.71
N SER A 66 -2.30 -0.89 -5.83
CA SER A 66 -3.19 -2.06 -5.93
C SER A 66 -3.99 -2.30 -4.64
N GLY A 67 -3.37 -2.09 -3.48
CA GLY A 67 -4.04 -2.17 -2.19
C GLY A 67 -5.18 -1.16 -2.06
N ALA A 68 -4.92 0.10 -2.41
CA ALA A 68 -5.91 1.17 -2.38
C ALA A 68 -7.07 0.93 -3.38
N ILE A 69 -6.81 0.39 -4.57
CA ILE A 69 -7.89 0.02 -5.51
C ILE A 69 -8.78 -1.08 -4.93
N ILE A 70 -8.17 -2.14 -4.40
CA ILE A 70 -8.93 -3.23 -3.78
C ILE A 70 -9.76 -2.69 -2.62
N HIS A 71 -9.18 -1.83 -1.79
CA HIS A 71 -9.84 -1.17 -0.69
C HIS A 71 -11.06 -0.37 -1.19
N ALA A 72 -10.86 0.53 -2.15
CA ALA A 72 -11.90 1.38 -2.73
C ALA A 72 -13.07 0.56 -3.32
N LEU A 73 -12.77 -0.46 -4.12
CA LEU A 73 -13.77 -1.34 -4.72
C LEU A 73 -14.56 -2.18 -3.71
N SER A 74 -14.03 -2.39 -2.50
CA SER A 74 -14.59 -3.36 -1.57
C SER A 74 -15.61 -2.77 -0.61
N PHE A 75 -15.39 -1.56 -0.11
CA PHE A 75 -16.22 -1.01 0.97
C PHE A 75 -16.20 0.51 1.09
N ILE A 76 -15.63 1.24 0.13
CA ILE A 76 -15.75 2.69 0.10
C ILE A 76 -17.10 3.09 -0.51
N ASP A 77 -17.83 3.89 0.24
CA ASP A 77 -19.15 4.43 -0.07
C ASP A 77 -19.33 5.76 0.67
N TRP A 78 -20.42 6.48 0.40
CA TRP A 78 -20.70 7.74 1.08
C TRP A 78 -20.92 7.53 2.60
N PRO A 79 -20.44 8.46 3.46
CA PRO A 79 -19.66 9.67 3.17
C PRO A 79 -18.16 9.43 3.02
N LEU A 80 -17.50 10.33 2.28
CA LEU A 80 -16.04 10.37 2.14
C LEU A 80 -15.35 10.53 3.51
N ASP A 81 -14.36 9.69 3.80
CA ASP A 81 -13.55 9.80 5.01
C ASP A 81 -12.27 10.60 4.71
N LEU A 82 -12.34 11.92 4.99
CA LEU A 82 -11.19 12.81 4.74
C LEU A 82 -9.91 12.40 5.49
N PRO A 83 -9.96 11.96 6.77
CA PRO A 83 -8.76 11.48 7.45
C PRO A 83 -8.06 10.32 6.73
N HIS A 84 -8.83 9.32 6.27
CA HIS A 84 -8.30 8.22 5.46
C HIS A 84 -7.60 8.73 4.20
N ASN A 85 -8.21 9.68 3.49
CA ASN A 85 -7.64 10.20 2.25
C ASN A 85 -6.40 11.08 2.48
N PHE A 86 -6.34 11.82 3.59
CA PHE A 86 -5.14 12.56 3.99
C PHE A 86 -3.97 11.62 4.28
N LEU A 87 -4.23 10.42 4.79
CA LEU A 87 -3.19 9.41 4.98
C LEU A 87 -2.61 8.89 3.66
N TYR A 88 -3.37 8.86 2.56
CA TYR A 88 -2.81 8.56 1.24
C TYR A 88 -1.81 9.61 0.77
N PHE A 89 -2.10 10.89 0.97
CA PHE A 89 -1.14 11.96 0.68
C PHE A 89 0.11 11.86 1.57
N LEU A 90 -0.07 11.60 2.87
CA LEU A 90 1.06 11.43 3.78
C LEU A 90 1.93 10.23 3.38
N ALA A 91 1.33 9.08 3.10
CA ALA A 91 2.04 7.88 2.68
C ALA A 91 2.87 8.15 1.42
N SER A 92 2.24 8.75 0.38
CA SER A 92 2.92 9.08 -0.87
C SER A 92 4.02 10.13 -0.70
N PHE A 93 3.84 11.11 0.19
CA PHE A 93 4.90 12.05 0.53
C PHE A 93 6.12 11.34 1.12
N ILE A 94 5.91 10.41 2.06
CA ILE A 94 7.01 9.64 2.65
C ILE A 94 7.66 8.72 1.60
N GLU A 95 6.90 8.12 0.67
CA GLU A 95 7.47 7.37 -0.46
C GLU A 95 8.42 8.24 -1.30
N VAL A 96 7.98 9.43 -1.70
CA VAL A 96 8.80 10.38 -2.48
C VAL A 96 10.08 10.73 -1.73
N VAL A 97 9.99 11.00 -0.42
CA VAL A 97 11.16 11.29 0.42
C VAL A 97 12.09 10.06 0.48
N ALA A 98 11.54 8.85 0.63
CA ALA A 98 12.32 7.61 0.64
C ALA A 98 13.07 7.39 -0.69
N PHE A 99 12.42 7.64 -1.83
CA PHE A 99 13.02 7.50 -3.15
C PHE A 99 14.18 8.47 -3.36
N GLY A 100 14.11 9.67 -2.79
CA GLY A 100 15.23 10.61 -2.76
C GLY A 100 16.46 10.09 -2.00
N GLN A 101 16.31 9.02 -1.21
CA GLN A 101 17.36 8.42 -0.38
C GLN A 101 17.87 7.07 -0.90
N MET A 102 17.57 6.67 -2.15
CA MET A 102 18.01 5.37 -2.71
C MET A 102 19.53 5.14 -2.65
N SER A 103 20.34 6.21 -2.72
CA SER A 103 21.81 6.12 -2.58
C SER A 103 22.30 6.28 -1.13
N ASN A 104 21.40 6.34 -0.16
CA ASN A 104 21.70 6.47 1.26
C ASN A 104 20.95 5.39 2.06
N PRO A 105 21.54 4.19 2.22
CA PRO A 105 20.88 3.05 2.85
C PRO A 105 20.28 3.37 4.22
N LYS A 106 20.98 4.13 5.07
CA LYS A 106 20.49 4.53 6.41
C LYS A 106 19.16 5.27 6.31
N MET A 107 19.13 6.30 5.46
CA MET A 107 17.93 7.13 5.30
C MET A 107 16.82 6.40 4.55
N TRP A 108 17.15 5.53 3.60
CA TRP A 108 16.18 4.65 2.96
C TRP A 108 15.43 3.79 3.99
N PHE A 109 16.15 3.02 4.79
CA PHE A 109 15.52 2.12 5.78
C PHE A 109 14.74 2.90 6.84
N LEU A 110 15.20 4.08 7.25
CA LEU A 110 14.43 4.98 8.12
C LEU A 110 13.11 5.42 7.48
N MET A 111 13.15 5.97 6.26
CA MET A 111 11.96 6.50 5.60
C MET A 111 10.97 5.41 5.23
N VAL A 112 11.46 4.23 4.82
CA VAL A 112 10.60 3.06 4.57
C VAL A 112 10.00 2.56 5.88
N THR A 113 10.73 2.58 7.01
CA THR A 113 10.12 2.25 8.31
C THR A 113 8.97 3.22 8.63
N ILE A 114 9.17 4.52 8.45
CA ILE A 114 8.13 5.54 8.67
C ILE A 114 6.94 5.30 7.73
N PHE A 115 7.19 4.99 6.45
CA PHE A 115 6.15 4.64 5.49
C PHE A 115 5.29 3.46 5.98
N PHE A 116 5.92 2.39 6.46
CA PHE A 116 5.20 1.24 7.00
C PHE A 116 4.42 1.59 8.28
N MET A 117 4.94 2.47 9.15
CA MET A 117 4.16 2.96 10.31
C MET A 117 2.92 3.76 9.88
N VAL A 118 3.02 4.60 8.84
CA VAL A 118 1.86 5.29 8.26
C VAL A 118 0.87 4.28 7.67
N ALA A 119 1.37 3.24 7.00
CA ALA A 119 0.54 2.14 6.51
C ALA A 119 -0.18 1.40 7.66
N GLU A 120 0.48 1.13 8.80
CA GLU A 120 -0.19 0.53 9.96
C GLU A 120 -1.38 1.37 10.42
N ILE A 121 -1.20 2.69 10.53
CA ILE A 121 -2.27 3.62 10.89
C ILE A 121 -3.42 3.54 9.87
N LEU A 122 -3.12 3.54 8.57
CA LEU A 122 -4.11 3.33 7.51
C LEU A 122 -4.91 2.05 7.74
N TYR A 123 -4.24 0.91 7.94
CA TYR A 123 -4.94 -0.37 8.16
C TYR A 123 -5.84 -0.36 9.41
N PHE A 124 -5.49 0.38 10.47
CA PHE A 124 -6.36 0.55 11.63
C PHE A 124 -7.60 1.38 11.31
N VAL A 125 -7.44 2.48 10.57
CA VAL A 125 -8.57 3.31 10.11
C VAL A 125 -9.50 2.49 9.20
N ASP A 126 -8.91 1.80 8.23
CA ASP A 126 -9.58 0.93 7.27
C ASP A 126 -10.43 -0.13 7.96
N LEU A 127 -9.89 -0.80 8.99
CA LEU A 127 -10.65 -1.80 9.74
C LEU A 127 -11.91 -1.20 10.38
N GLY A 128 -11.83 0.05 10.84
CA GLY A 128 -12.96 0.81 11.34
C GLY A 128 -14.02 1.05 10.27
N LEU A 129 -13.59 1.45 9.06
CA LEU A 129 -14.47 1.65 7.91
C LEU A 129 -15.16 0.36 7.49
N ILE A 130 -14.41 -0.74 7.33
CA ILE A 130 -14.95 -2.06 6.96
C ILE A 130 -16.01 -2.51 7.96
N LYS A 131 -15.75 -2.39 9.27
CA LYS A 131 -16.69 -2.80 10.32
C LYS A 131 -17.99 -2.01 10.32
N LYS A 132 -17.93 -0.69 10.06
CA LYS A 132 -19.13 0.15 9.95
C LYS A 132 -20.07 -0.33 8.83
N ARG A 133 -19.52 -0.98 7.79
CA ARG A 133 -20.27 -1.44 6.61
C ARG A 133 -20.74 -2.90 6.67
N GLN A 134 -20.49 -3.62 7.75
CA GLN A 134 -20.91 -5.03 7.89
C GLN A 134 -22.40 -5.25 7.57
N LYS A 135 -23.27 -4.33 7.97
CA LYS A 135 -24.73 -4.43 7.75
C LYS A 135 -25.14 -4.33 6.28
N ALA A 136 -24.29 -3.81 5.40
CA ALA A 136 -24.54 -3.75 3.96
C ALA A 136 -24.35 -5.11 3.26
N PHE A 137 -23.74 -6.09 3.94
CA PHE A 137 -23.54 -7.45 3.44
C PHE A 137 -24.61 -8.39 4.04
N ASP A 138 -25.83 -8.31 3.51
CA ASP A 138 -27.01 -9.00 4.05
C ASP A 138 -27.31 -10.36 3.40
N THR A 139 -27.00 -10.51 2.11
CA THR A 139 -27.13 -11.76 1.35
C THR A 139 -26.07 -12.81 1.72
N THR A 140 -26.34 -14.09 1.41
CA THR A 140 -25.40 -15.19 1.68
C THR A 140 -24.06 -15.01 0.97
N ILE A 141 -24.06 -14.46 -0.25
CA ILE A 141 -22.85 -14.23 -1.06
C ILE A 141 -22.09 -13.01 -0.56
N SER A 142 -22.79 -11.90 -0.29
CA SER A 142 -22.17 -10.69 0.27
C SER A 142 -21.53 -10.97 1.64
N LYS A 143 -22.12 -11.82 2.50
CA LYS A 143 -21.49 -12.25 3.75
C LYS A 143 -20.18 -13.03 3.55
N LYS A 144 -20.10 -13.87 2.51
CA LYS A 144 -18.85 -14.56 2.15
C LYS A 144 -17.79 -13.57 1.68
N LEU A 145 -18.18 -12.60 0.86
CA LEU A 145 -17.31 -11.50 0.42
C LEU A 145 -16.79 -10.70 1.62
N TYR A 146 -17.67 -10.30 2.54
CA TYR A 146 -17.28 -9.57 3.75
C TYR A 146 -16.30 -10.36 4.62
N LYS A 147 -16.57 -11.65 4.84
CA LYS A 147 -15.68 -12.53 5.61
C LYS A 147 -14.29 -12.58 4.97
N HIS A 148 -14.24 -12.77 3.65
CA HIS A 148 -12.97 -12.77 2.90
C HIS A 148 -12.23 -11.44 3.02
N ILE A 149 -12.93 -10.29 2.91
CA ILE A 149 -12.34 -8.96 3.07
C ILE A 149 -11.72 -8.81 4.46
N ILE A 150 -12.47 -9.13 5.52
CA ILE A 150 -12.02 -8.98 6.92
C ILE A 150 -10.86 -9.92 7.25
N GLU A 151 -10.94 -11.20 6.89
CA GLU A 151 -9.87 -12.17 7.17
C GLU A 151 -8.58 -11.74 6.51
N ARG A 152 -8.68 -11.26 5.27
CA ARG A 152 -7.53 -10.78 4.52
C ARG A 152 -6.93 -9.50 5.11
N HIS A 153 -7.78 -8.52 5.41
CA HIS A 153 -7.37 -7.26 6.02
C HIS A 153 -6.68 -7.48 7.37
N LEU A 154 -7.23 -8.38 8.20
CA LEU A 154 -6.64 -8.72 9.49
C LEU A 154 -5.29 -9.43 9.36
N PHE A 155 -5.12 -10.30 8.36
CA PHE A 155 -3.82 -10.91 8.09
C PHE A 155 -2.78 -9.88 7.68
N GLU A 156 -3.12 -8.98 6.76
CA GLU A 156 -2.23 -7.90 6.32
C GLU A 156 -1.87 -6.98 7.48
N MET A 157 -2.87 -6.50 8.23
CA MET A 157 -2.70 -5.61 9.37
C MET A 157 -1.89 -6.23 10.52
N LYS A 158 -2.08 -7.51 10.84
CA LYS A 158 -1.44 -8.14 12.02
C LYS A 158 -0.12 -8.82 11.71
N VAL A 159 0.12 -9.18 10.45
CA VAL A 159 1.28 -9.99 10.08
C VAL A 159 2.14 -9.24 9.08
N LEU A 160 1.59 -8.89 7.91
CA LEU A 160 2.41 -8.41 6.80
C LEU A 160 2.97 -7.00 7.02
N VAL A 161 2.10 -6.05 7.42
CA VAL A 161 2.53 -4.67 7.64
C VAL A 161 3.50 -4.57 8.81
N PRO A 162 3.23 -5.17 9.99
CA PRO A 162 4.17 -5.15 11.11
C PRO A 162 5.48 -5.89 10.83
N ALA A 163 5.44 -6.98 10.05
CA ALA A 163 6.67 -7.65 9.62
C ALA A 163 7.52 -6.72 8.72
N GLY A 164 6.87 -5.96 7.83
CA GLY A 164 7.53 -4.93 7.02
C GLY A 164 8.14 -3.83 7.87
N THR A 165 7.39 -3.27 8.83
CA THR A 165 7.88 -2.25 9.78
C THR A 165 9.10 -2.77 10.56
N LEU A 166 8.97 -3.97 11.15
CA LEU A 166 10.02 -4.58 11.97
C LEU A 166 11.27 -4.88 11.14
N PHE A 167 11.10 -5.43 9.94
CA PHE A 167 12.23 -5.71 9.05
C PHE A 167 13.01 -4.44 8.71
N ASN A 168 12.31 -3.37 8.32
CA ASN A 168 12.97 -2.12 7.96
C ASN A 168 13.62 -1.45 9.18
N PHE A 169 12.98 -1.51 10.34
CA PHE A 169 13.54 -1.00 11.58
C PHE A 169 14.80 -1.78 12.01
N ILE A 170 14.76 -3.11 11.96
CA ILE A 170 15.94 -3.95 12.23
C ILE A 170 17.04 -3.61 11.21
N GLY A 171 16.71 -3.48 9.93
CA GLY A 171 17.65 -3.07 8.88
C GLY A 171 18.33 -1.73 9.21
N LEU A 172 17.56 -0.72 9.62
CA LEU A 172 18.07 0.56 10.08
C LEU A 172 19.04 0.40 11.27
N VAL A 173 18.62 -0.32 12.31
CA VAL A 173 19.43 -0.55 13.52
C VAL A 173 20.74 -1.25 13.17
N LEU A 174 20.70 -2.26 12.30
CA LEU A 174 21.89 -2.99 11.85
C LEU A 174 22.86 -2.07 11.10
N ILE A 175 22.36 -1.25 10.17
CA ILE A 175 23.21 -0.34 9.39
C ILE A 175 23.85 0.71 10.31
N VAL A 176 23.09 1.29 11.25
CA VAL A 176 23.60 2.29 12.20
C VAL A 176 24.60 1.69 13.19
N SER A 177 24.34 0.47 13.67
CA SER A 177 25.21 -0.19 14.67
C SER A 177 26.50 -0.74 14.05
N TYR A 178 26.47 -1.12 12.77
CA TYR A 178 27.58 -1.79 12.09
C TYR A 178 27.89 -1.11 10.75
N GLU A 179 28.13 0.20 10.76
CA GLU A 179 28.35 1.00 9.54
C GLU A 179 29.46 0.45 8.65
N GLN A 180 30.57 -0.03 9.23
CA GLN A 180 31.67 -0.62 8.47
C GLN A 180 31.21 -1.83 7.65
N ILE A 181 30.38 -2.70 8.23
CA ILE A 181 29.88 -3.90 7.56
C ILE A 181 28.89 -3.52 6.46
N PHE A 182 27.89 -2.71 6.80
CA PHE A 182 26.79 -2.43 5.89
C PHE A 182 27.12 -1.40 4.82
N LEU A 183 27.93 -0.38 5.11
CA LEU A 183 28.25 0.72 4.19
C LEU A 183 29.62 0.56 3.53
N THR A 184 30.68 0.20 4.27
CA THR A 184 32.01 0.04 3.65
C THR A 184 32.13 -1.26 2.87
N TYR A 185 31.57 -2.35 3.38
CA TYR A 185 31.56 -3.66 2.69
C TYR A 185 30.26 -3.94 1.92
N ASN A 186 29.37 -2.96 1.78
CA ASN A 186 28.12 -3.04 1.00
C ASN A 186 27.14 -4.17 1.43
N TRP A 187 27.17 -4.61 2.69
CA TRP A 187 26.19 -5.61 3.17
C TRP A 187 24.75 -5.08 3.20
N HIS A 188 24.54 -3.77 3.02
CA HIS A 188 23.20 -3.21 2.79
C HIS A 188 22.51 -3.85 1.58
N ILE A 189 23.26 -4.34 0.59
CA ILE A 189 22.73 -5.02 -0.60
C ILE A 189 21.93 -6.27 -0.20
N LEU A 190 22.39 -7.01 0.82
CA LEU A 190 21.67 -8.17 1.32
C LEU A 190 20.32 -7.76 1.92
N LEU A 191 20.30 -6.71 2.75
CA LEU A 191 19.07 -6.22 3.38
C LEU A 191 18.05 -5.77 2.34
N ILE A 192 18.46 -4.94 1.37
CA ILE A 192 17.54 -4.47 0.33
C ILE A 192 17.10 -5.60 -0.60
N SER A 193 17.94 -6.61 -0.84
CA SER A 193 17.55 -7.78 -1.64
C SER A 193 16.49 -8.62 -0.93
N LEU A 194 16.62 -8.80 0.39
CA LEU A 194 15.59 -9.46 1.20
C LEU A 194 14.29 -8.65 1.22
N GLN A 195 14.37 -7.32 1.34
CA GLN A 195 13.22 -6.42 1.20
C GLN A 195 12.54 -6.58 -0.16
N LEU A 196 13.32 -6.62 -1.24
CA LEU A 196 12.82 -6.78 -2.61
C LEU A 196 12.09 -8.12 -2.78
N LEU A 197 12.68 -9.22 -2.30
CA LEU A 197 12.06 -10.54 -2.33
C LEU A 197 10.76 -10.58 -1.52
N PHE A 198 10.75 -9.95 -0.35
CA PHE A 198 9.53 -9.80 0.44
C PHE A 198 8.44 -9.02 -0.31
N SER A 199 8.79 -7.88 -0.91
CA SER A 199 7.87 -7.07 -1.71
C SER A 199 7.33 -7.83 -2.94
N LEU A 200 8.16 -8.64 -3.60
CA LEU A 200 7.71 -9.53 -4.68
C LEU A 200 6.69 -10.55 -4.17
N GLY A 201 6.98 -11.19 -3.03
CA GLY A 201 6.04 -12.11 -2.37
C GLY A 201 4.71 -11.43 -2.02
N LEU A 202 4.75 -10.20 -1.50
CA LEU A 202 3.56 -9.39 -1.27
C LEU A 202 2.80 -9.08 -2.56
N MET A 203 3.50 -8.81 -3.66
CA MET A 203 2.86 -8.52 -4.95
C MET A 203 2.09 -9.73 -5.47
N PHE A 204 2.71 -10.91 -5.49
CA PHE A 204 2.02 -12.15 -5.88
C PHE A 204 0.78 -12.41 -5.04
N ASN A 205 0.91 -12.19 -3.73
CA ASN A 205 -0.17 -12.34 -2.77
C ASN A 205 -1.30 -11.32 -2.99
N SER A 206 -0.96 -10.07 -3.35
CA SER A 206 -1.93 -9.01 -3.72
C SER A 206 -2.70 -9.39 -4.99
N ILE A 207 -2.01 -9.82 -6.04
CA ILE A 207 -2.63 -10.27 -7.32
C ILE A 207 -3.57 -11.45 -7.08
N TRP A 208 -3.14 -12.44 -6.30
CA TRP A 208 -3.97 -13.59 -5.96
C TRP A 208 -5.22 -13.18 -5.17
N SER A 209 -5.06 -12.28 -4.19
CA SER A 209 -6.16 -11.72 -3.39
C SER A 209 -7.14 -10.95 -4.26
N PHE A 210 -6.65 -10.09 -5.16
CA PHE A 210 -7.45 -9.35 -6.14
C PHE A 210 -8.32 -10.29 -6.98
N ASN A 211 -7.71 -11.31 -7.57
CA ASN A 211 -8.41 -12.26 -8.43
C ASN A 211 -9.49 -13.04 -7.66
N SER A 212 -9.21 -13.41 -6.41
CA SER A 212 -10.16 -14.10 -5.54
C SER A 212 -11.34 -13.20 -5.17
N ARG A 213 -11.06 -11.94 -4.82
CA ARG A 213 -12.08 -10.96 -4.46
C ARG A 213 -12.94 -10.54 -5.65
N SER A 214 -12.34 -10.32 -6.82
CA SER A 214 -13.04 -10.00 -8.07
C SER A 214 -14.09 -11.05 -8.41
N LYS A 215 -13.76 -12.35 -8.30
CA LYS A 215 -14.72 -13.45 -8.50
C LYS A 215 -15.92 -13.36 -7.54
N LEU A 216 -15.68 -13.03 -6.28
CA LEU A 216 -16.74 -12.89 -5.27
C LEU A 216 -17.61 -11.66 -5.52
N ILE A 217 -17.01 -10.55 -5.95
CA ILE A 217 -17.75 -9.33 -6.33
C ILE A 217 -18.65 -9.62 -7.54
N THR A 218 -18.11 -10.22 -8.61
CA THR A 218 -18.89 -10.57 -9.80
C THR A 218 -20.05 -11.51 -9.48
N ALA A 219 -19.81 -12.53 -8.65
CA ALA A 219 -20.87 -13.43 -8.20
C ALA A 219 -21.94 -12.73 -7.35
N ASN A 220 -21.58 -11.67 -6.61
CA ASN A 220 -22.52 -10.88 -5.84
C ASN A 220 -23.35 -9.93 -6.71
N LEU A 221 -22.80 -9.47 -7.85
CA LEU A 221 -23.50 -8.60 -8.81
C LEU A 221 -24.46 -9.37 -9.73
N SER A 222 -24.23 -10.67 -9.93
CA SER A 222 -25.05 -11.54 -10.78
C SER A 222 -26.29 -12.13 -10.08
N ASN A 223 -26.52 -11.80 -8.80
CA ASN A 223 -27.67 -12.23 -8.01
C ASN A 223 -28.51 -11.02 -7.59
#